data_AF-A0A1G6VKV4-F1
#
_entry.id   AF-A0A1G6VKV4-F1
#
_cell.length_a   1.000
_cell.length_b   1.000
_cell.length_c   1.000
_cell.angle_alpha   90.00
_cell.angle_beta   90.00
_cell.angle_gamma   90.00
#
_symmetry.space_group_name_H-M   'P 1'
#
loop_
_entity.id
_entity.type
_entity.pdbx_description
1 polymer ?
#
loop_
_entity_poly.entity_id
_entity_poly.type
_entity_poly.pdbx_seq_one_letter_code
_entity_poly.pdbx_strand_id
1 'polypeptide(L)'
;MSLFLLFAATAIIGIPSATVWLLGRRAKVPRWMLTVFLLAGWLTVLAGWALSQRAQPFLFPETSPCYGTRSTPVSQYFPPDAFCRHADGELRTVNGANSKFMFWSAANTTLAVMIGAAFLWRHQRSRA
;
A
#
# COMPACT_ATOMS: atom_id res chain seq x y z
N MET A 1 21.27 -13.25 10.70
CA MET A 1 19.88 -12.96 10.28
C MET A 1 19.49 -11.50 10.52
N SER A 2 19.78 -10.94 11.70
CA SER A 2 19.40 -9.57 12.10
C SER A 2 19.97 -8.46 11.20
N LEU A 3 21.24 -8.56 10.80
CA LEU A 3 21.88 -7.61 9.89
C LEU A 3 21.20 -7.58 8.50
N PHE A 4 20.90 -8.75 7.93
CA PHE A 4 20.20 -8.85 6.65
C PHE A 4 18.82 -8.21 6.68
N LEU A 5 18.06 -8.43 7.77
CA LEU A 5 16.75 -7.81 7.94
C LEU A 5 16.84 -6.29 8.07
N LEU A 6 17.85 -5.77 8.77
CA LEU A 6 18.09 -4.33 8.88
C LEU A 6 18.48 -3.71 7.52
N PHE A 7 19.34 -4.38 6.75
CA PHE A 7 19.68 -3.94 5.40
C PHE A 7 18.47 -3.96 4.47
N ALA A 8 17.68 -5.03 4.50
CA ALA A 8 16.46 -5.15 3.71
C ALA A 8 15.43 -4.06 4.09
N ALA A 9 15.18 -3.84 5.38
CA ALA A 9 14.28 -2.79 5.85
C ALA A 9 14.77 -1.40 5.41
N THR A 10 16.07 -1.13 5.51
CA THR A 10 16.65 0.14 5.07
C THR A 10 16.51 0.32 3.56
N ALA A 11 16.78 -0.72 2.78
CA ALA A 11 16.68 -0.67 1.32
C ALA A 11 15.23 -0.52 0.84
N ILE A 12 14.30 -1.22 1.46
CA ILE A 12 12.88 -1.25 1.05
C ILE A 12 12.13 -0.03 1.57
N ILE A 13 12.36 0.37 2.82
CA ILE A 13 11.61 1.46 3.47
C ILE A 13 12.40 2.77 3.48
N GLY A 14 13.65 2.70 3.93
CA GLY A 14 14.51 3.87 4.10
C GLY A 14 14.82 4.58 2.80
N ILE A 15 15.32 3.86 1.79
CA ILE A 15 15.75 4.46 0.51
C ILE A 15 14.58 5.13 -0.23
N PRO A 16 13.40 4.50 -0.41
CA PRO A 16 12.29 5.18 -1.09
C PRO A 16 11.79 6.39 -0.30
N SER A 17 11.67 6.28 1.03
CA SER A 17 11.22 7.39 1.88
C SER A 17 12.19 8.57 1.82
N ALA A 18 13.49 8.29 1.92
CA ALA A 18 14.54 9.31 1.83
C ALA A 18 14.55 9.97 0.45
N THR A 19 14.42 9.17 -0.63
CA THR A 19 14.35 9.68 -2.00
C THR A 19 13.18 10.63 -2.19
N VAL A 20 11.97 10.21 -1.79
CA VAL A 20 10.76 11.05 -1.85
C VAL A 20 10.92 12.32 -1.02
N TRP A 21 11.48 12.19 0.18
CA TRP A 21 11.71 13.34 1.05
C TRP A 21 12.68 14.35 0.43
N LEU A 22 13.83 13.89 -0.07
CA LEU A 22 14.83 14.75 -0.70
C LEU A 22 14.30 15.44 -1.95
N LEU A 23 13.61 14.69 -2.83
CA LEU A 23 12.99 15.25 -4.04
C LEU A 23 11.90 16.27 -3.70
N GLY A 24 11.04 15.94 -2.74
CA GLY A 24 9.99 16.84 -2.24
C GLY A 24 10.56 18.13 -1.65
N ARG A 25 11.64 18.03 -0.87
CA ARG A 25 12.34 19.20 -0.30
C ARG A 25 12.97 20.06 -1.40
N ARG A 26 13.58 19.46 -2.42
CA ARG A 26 14.09 20.19 -3.61
C ARG A 26 12.98 20.90 -4.37
N ALA A 27 11.81 20.30 -4.46
CA ALA A 27 10.61 20.90 -5.05
C ALA A 27 9.90 21.91 -4.14
N LYS A 28 10.49 22.27 -2.99
CA LYS A 28 9.91 23.20 -1.99
C LYS A 28 8.54 22.77 -1.45
N VAL A 29 8.23 21.47 -1.48
CA VAL A 29 6.97 20.93 -0.94
C VAL A 29 6.97 21.11 0.60
N PRO A 30 5.85 21.57 1.20
CA PRO A 30 5.72 21.68 2.64
C PRO A 30 6.01 20.36 3.36
N ARG A 31 6.73 20.41 4.48
CA ARG A 31 7.14 19.20 5.23
C ARG A 31 5.93 18.35 5.64
N TRP A 32 4.84 18.98 6.08
CA TRP A 32 3.62 18.27 6.48
C TRP A 32 3.01 17.46 5.33
N MET A 33 3.03 17.99 4.09
CA MET A 33 2.54 17.26 2.91
C MET A 33 3.41 16.05 2.63
N LEU A 34 4.74 16.17 2.74
CA LEU A 34 5.64 15.03 2.57
C LEU A 34 5.42 13.96 3.64
N THR A 35 5.19 14.37 4.89
CA THR A 35 4.86 13.42 5.97
C THR A 35 3.56 12.68 5.69
N VAL A 36 2.48 13.40 5.31
CA VAL A 36 1.20 12.77 4.98
C VAL A 36 1.33 11.85 3.76
N PHE A 37 2.06 12.28 2.72
CA PHE A 37 2.31 11.47 1.53
C PHE A 37 3.03 10.17 1.87
N LEU A 38 4.10 10.23 2.67
CA LEU A 38 4.85 9.04 3.09
C LEU A 38 3.99 8.10 3.94
N LEU A 39 3.25 8.63 4.91
CA LEU A 39 2.37 7.81 5.77
C LEU A 39 1.28 7.14 4.94
N ALA A 40 0.58 7.88 4.08
CA ALA A 40 -0.47 7.34 3.22
C ALA A 40 0.08 6.36 2.17
N GLY A 41 1.27 6.64 1.61
CA GLY A 41 1.95 5.76 0.67
C GLY A 41 2.31 4.42 1.30
N TRP A 42 2.94 4.45 2.47
CA TRP A 42 3.25 3.22 3.22
C TRP A 42 2.00 2.47 3.63
N LEU A 43 0.97 3.17 4.10
CA LEU A 43 -0.31 2.54 4.43
C LEU A 43 -0.94 1.85 3.21
N THR A 44 -0.84 2.47 2.02
CA THR A 44 -1.33 1.89 0.76
C THR A 44 -0.56 0.62 0.39
N VAL A 45 0.78 0.65 0.48
CA VAL A 45 1.63 -0.52 0.19
C VAL A 45 1.34 -1.66 1.16
N LEU A 46 1.28 -1.37 2.46
CA LEU A 46 1.01 -2.38 3.49
C LEU A 46 -0.40 -2.95 3.38
N ALA A 47 -1.41 -2.10 3.14
CA ALA A 47 -2.78 -2.56 2.92
C ALA A 47 -2.90 -3.40 1.65
N GLY A 48 -2.29 -2.98 0.54
CA GLY A 48 -2.29 -3.75 -0.71
C GLY A 48 -1.59 -5.10 -0.57
N TRP A 49 -0.46 -5.14 0.12
CA TRP A 49 0.23 -6.39 0.47
C TRP A 49 -0.67 -7.29 1.31
N ALA A 50 -1.21 -6.80 2.42
CA ALA A 50 -2.07 -7.59 3.29
C ALA A 50 -3.32 -8.13 2.56
N LEU A 51 -3.98 -7.29 1.77
CA LEU A 51 -5.15 -7.65 0.96
C LEU A 51 -4.84 -8.75 -0.06
N SER A 52 -3.68 -8.67 -0.74
CA SER A 52 -3.29 -9.67 -1.75
C SER A 52 -2.85 -11.00 -1.15
N GLN A 53 -2.33 -11.00 0.08
CA GLN A 53 -1.81 -12.20 0.74
C GLN A 53 -2.83 -12.88 1.68
N ARG A 54 -3.98 -12.27 1.95
CA ARG A 54 -4.94 -12.73 2.98
C ARG A 54 -5.48 -14.16 2.76
N ALA A 55 -5.58 -14.61 1.51
CA ALA A 55 -6.05 -15.96 1.21
C ALA A 55 -4.96 -17.03 1.44
N GLN A 56 -3.69 -16.67 1.64
CA GLN A 56 -2.60 -17.64 1.71
C GLN A 56 -2.57 -18.41 3.04
N PRO A 57 -2.82 -19.73 3.04
CA PRO A 57 -2.85 -20.53 4.25
C PRO A 57 -1.48 -20.76 4.88
N PHE A 58 -0.40 -20.65 4.10
CA PHE A 58 0.96 -20.75 4.63
C PHE A 58 1.35 -19.51 5.47
N LEU A 59 0.93 -18.32 5.03
CA LEU A 59 1.20 -17.06 5.75
C LEU A 59 0.23 -16.86 6.93
N PHE A 60 -1.00 -17.34 6.80
CA PHE A 60 -2.07 -17.15 7.76
C PHE A 60 -2.80 -18.48 8.03
N PRO A 61 -2.16 -19.45 8.71
CA PRO A 61 -2.76 -20.78 8.92
C PRO A 61 -4.08 -20.69 9.69
N GLU A 62 -4.15 -19.94 10.79
CA GLU A 62 -5.38 -19.91 11.59
C GLU A 62 -6.43 -18.88 11.14
N THR A 63 -6.03 -17.91 10.32
CA THR A 63 -6.89 -16.77 9.96
C THR A 63 -7.21 -16.69 8.47
N SER A 64 -6.58 -17.52 7.63
CA SER A 64 -6.92 -17.54 6.21
C SER A 64 -8.29 -18.22 5.99
N PRO A 65 -9.19 -17.58 5.22
CA PRO A 65 -10.51 -18.17 4.97
C PRO A 65 -10.46 -19.42 4.08
N CYS A 66 -9.32 -19.69 3.44
CA CYS A 66 -9.13 -20.91 2.66
C CYS A 66 -8.49 -22.05 3.48
N TYR A 67 -8.08 -21.83 4.74
CA TYR A 67 -7.47 -22.88 5.56
C TYR A 67 -8.44 -24.03 5.83
N GLY A 68 -7.97 -25.28 5.69
CA GLY A 68 -8.79 -26.48 5.92
C GLY A 68 -9.91 -26.72 4.90
N THR A 69 -10.12 -25.82 3.95
CA THR A 69 -11.05 -26.01 2.82
C THR A 69 -10.33 -26.67 1.64
N ARG A 70 -11.03 -27.42 0.77
CA ARG A 70 -10.47 -27.89 -0.52
C ARG A 70 -10.30 -26.74 -1.54
N SER A 71 -10.31 -25.50 -1.09
CA SER A 71 -10.24 -24.32 -1.95
C SER A 71 -8.80 -23.92 -2.22
N THR A 72 -8.52 -23.45 -3.44
CA THR A 72 -7.18 -22.99 -3.83
C THR A 72 -7.05 -21.48 -3.65
N PRO A 73 -6.01 -20.98 -2.95
CA PRO A 73 -5.83 -19.55 -2.75
C PRO A 73 -5.35 -18.86 -4.03
N VAL A 74 -5.93 -17.72 -4.36
CA VAL A 74 -5.57 -16.91 -5.52
C VAL A 74 -5.33 -15.47 -5.06
N SER A 75 -4.14 -14.95 -5.32
CA SER A 75 -3.77 -13.56 -5.01
C SER A 75 -3.86 -12.68 -6.26
N GLN A 76 -4.45 -11.49 -6.13
CA GLN A 76 -4.48 -10.46 -7.16
C GLN A 76 -3.75 -9.22 -6.67
N TYR A 77 -2.82 -8.73 -7.50
CA TYR A 77 -1.97 -7.60 -7.14
C TYR A 77 -2.66 -6.24 -7.32
N PHE A 78 -3.44 -6.04 -8.39
CA PHE A 78 -4.17 -4.79 -8.62
C PHE A 78 -5.54 -4.99 -9.32
N PRO A 79 -6.62 -4.37 -8.82
CA PRO A 79 -6.74 -3.85 -7.45
C PRO A 79 -6.41 -4.98 -6.44
N PRO A 80 -5.79 -4.66 -5.29
CA PRO A 80 -5.31 -5.68 -4.38
C PRO A 80 -6.47 -6.47 -3.81
N ASP A 81 -6.48 -7.77 -4.10
CA ASP A 81 -7.52 -8.66 -3.64
C ASP A 81 -6.97 -10.08 -3.47
N ALA A 82 -7.71 -10.91 -2.76
CA ALA A 82 -7.39 -12.31 -2.58
C ALA A 82 -8.70 -13.10 -2.61
N PHE A 83 -8.63 -14.31 -3.15
CA PHE A 83 -9.79 -15.17 -3.40
C PHE A 83 -9.51 -16.59 -2.93
N CYS A 84 -10.56 -17.29 -2.52
CA CYS A 84 -10.58 -18.73 -2.46
C CYS A 84 -11.33 -19.25 -3.70
N ARG A 85 -10.64 -20.02 -4.56
CA ARG A 85 -11.28 -20.77 -5.64
C ARG A 85 -11.84 -22.07 -5.08
N HIS A 86 -13.16 -22.22 -5.16
CA HIS A 86 -13.88 -23.37 -4.63
C HIS A 86 -13.96 -24.51 -5.67
N ALA A 87 -14.48 -25.67 -5.25
CA ALA A 87 -14.57 -26.87 -6.10
C ALA A 87 -15.55 -26.73 -7.29
N ASP A 88 -16.49 -25.80 -7.18
CA ASP A 88 -17.41 -25.36 -8.25
C ASP A 88 -16.71 -24.43 -9.27
N GLY A 89 -15.46 -24.04 -9.03
CA GLY A 89 -14.69 -23.12 -9.86
C GLY A 89 -14.94 -21.64 -9.52
N GLU A 90 -15.85 -21.32 -8.60
CA GLU A 90 -16.14 -19.94 -8.23
C GLU A 90 -15.00 -19.31 -7.43
N LEU A 91 -14.70 -18.04 -7.77
CA LEU A 91 -13.75 -17.19 -7.06
C LEU A 91 -14.52 -16.31 -6.07
N ARG A 92 -14.31 -16.55 -4.77
CA ARG A 92 -14.92 -15.74 -3.71
C ARG A 92 -13.86 -14.88 -3.04
N THR A 93 -14.05 -13.56 -3.05
CA THR A 93 -13.13 -12.60 -2.41
C THR A 93 -13.13 -12.82 -0.90
N VAL A 94 -11.94 -12.81 -0.31
CA VAL A 94 -11.77 -12.92 1.15
C VAL A 94 -11.63 -11.57 1.85
N ASN A 95 -11.62 -10.48 1.07
CA ASN A 95 -11.43 -9.14 1.58
C ASN A 95 -12.77 -8.43 1.77
N GLY A 96 -13.05 -8.00 2.99
CA GLY A 96 -14.23 -7.21 3.32
C GLY A 96 -14.19 -5.81 2.72
N ALA A 97 -15.37 -5.21 2.54
CA ALA A 97 -15.53 -3.85 2.01
C ALA A 97 -14.70 -2.80 2.77
N ASN A 98 -14.65 -2.89 4.11
CA ASN A 98 -13.88 -1.98 4.95
C ASN A 98 -12.37 -2.01 4.63
N SER A 99 -11.80 -3.19 4.40
CA SER A 99 -10.38 -3.31 4.08
C SER A 99 -10.04 -2.75 2.69
N LYS A 100 -10.95 -2.91 1.71
CA LYS A 100 -10.82 -2.28 0.39
C LYS A 100 -10.97 -0.76 0.50
N PHE A 101 -11.88 -0.27 1.33
CA PHE A 101 -12.06 1.16 1.59
C PHE A 101 -10.81 1.78 2.21
N MET A 102 -10.17 1.13 3.19
CA MET A 102 -8.91 1.59 3.77
C MET A 102 -7.82 1.76 2.69
N PHE A 103 -7.63 0.75 1.84
CA PHE A 103 -6.67 0.84 0.72
C PHE A 103 -6.96 2.03 -0.20
N TRP A 104 -8.20 2.17 -0.66
CA TRP A 104 -8.58 3.27 -1.55
C TRP A 104 -8.48 4.64 -0.89
N SER A 105 -8.80 4.75 0.40
CA SER A 105 -8.66 6.00 1.15
C SER A 105 -7.20 6.43 1.26
N ALA A 106 -6.28 5.50 1.53
CA ALA A 106 -4.86 5.76 1.59
C ALA A 106 -4.32 6.16 0.20
N ALA A 107 -4.67 5.40 -0.84
CA ALA A 107 -4.28 5.69 -2.22
C ALA A 107 -4.76 7.07 -2.68
N ASN A 108 -6.03 7.40 -2.45
CA ASN A 108 -6.59 8.70 -2.81
C ASN A 108 -5.97 9.84 -2.01
N THR A 109 -5.59 9.61 -0.75
CA THR A 109 -4.87 10.61 0.05
C THR A 109 -3.52 10.95 -0.58
N THR A 110 -2.76 9.95 -1.05
CA THR A 110 -1.48 10.21 -1.74
C THR A 110 -1.67 11.06 -3.00
N LEU A 111 -2.70 10.76 -3.80
CA LEU A 111 -3.04 11.53 -5.00
C LEU A 111 -3.44 12.97 -4.66
N ALA A 112 -4.30 13.16 -3.65
CA ALA A 112 -4.74 14.48 -3.22
C ALA A 112 -3.56 15.36 -2.76
N VAL A 113 -2.60 14.77 -2.03
CA VAL A 113 -1.39 15.49 -1.60
C VAL A 113 -0.54 15.90 -2.79
N MET A 114 -0.35 15.02 -3.77
CA MET A 114 0.43 15.34 -4.98
C MET A 114 -0.22 16.46 -5.80
N ILE A 115 -1.54 16.39 -5.98
CA ILE A 115 -2.31 17.43 -6.65
C ILE A 115 -2.17 18.77 -5.89
N GLY A 116 -2.38 18.76 -4.57
CA GLY A 116 -2.23 19.95 -3.74
C GLY A 116 -0.82 20.55 -3.79
N ALA A 117 0.21 19.71 -3.76
CA ALA A 117 1.60 20.15 -3.88
C ALA A 117 1.87 20.81 -5.24
N ALA A 118 1.33 20.24 -6.33
CA ALA A 118 1.45 20.82 -7.67
C ALA A 118 0.75 22.18 -7.77
N PHE A 119 -0.43 22.33 -7.18
CA PHE A 119 -1.15 23.61 -7.13
C PHE A 119 -0.37 24.68 -6.34
N LEU A 120 0.14 24.33 -5.15
CA LEU A 120 0.95 25.24 -4.34
C LEU A 120 2.21 25.69 -5.09
N TRP A 121 2.90 24.76 -5.76
CA TRP A 121 4.08 25.08 -6.55
C TRP A 121 3.78 26.02 -7.71
N ARG A 122 2.70 25.75 -8.48
CA ARG A 122 2.26 26.64 -9.57
C ARG A 122 1.95 28.04 -9.06
N HIS A 123 1.22 28.14 -7.96
CA HIS A 123 0.82 29.41 -7.39
C HIS A 123 2.01 30.21 -6.84
N GLN A 124 3.00 29.56 -6.23
CA GLN A 124 4.25 30.23 -5.83
C GLN A 124 5.02 30.80 -7.03
N ARG A 125 5.03 30.07 -8.16
CA ARG A 125 5.69 30.52 -9.39
C ARG A 125 4.98 31.69 -10.06
N SER A 126 3.66 31.80 -9.93
CA SER A 126 2.90 32.95 -10.43
C SER A 126 3.05 34.21 -9.58
N ARG A 127 3.54 34.10 -8.34
CA ARG A 127 3.76 35.22 -7.42
C ARG A 127 5.23 35.66 -7.32
N ALA A 128 6.14 34.96 -7.99
CA ALA A 128 7.57 35.25 -8.06
C ALA A 128 7.91 35.85 -9.42
#